data_AF-A0A376ZFT6-F1
#
_entry.id   AF-A0A376ZFT6-F1
#
_cell.length_a   1.000
_cell.length_b   1.000
_cell.length_c   1.000
_cell.angle_alpha   90.00
_cell.angle_beta   90.00
_cell.angle_gamma   90.00
#
_symmetry.space_group_name_H-M   'P 1'
#
loop_
_entity.id
_entity.type
_entity.pdbx_description
1 polymer ?
#
loop_
_entity_poly.entity_id
_entity_poly.type
_entity_poly.pdbx_seq_one_letter_code
_entity_poly.pdbx_strand_id
1 'polypeptide(L)'
;MAARIEHHRQGRPAHWRTVERWQHVDELIHADINPHEAVLLECVTTMVTNLLFDYGGDKDPDEWDYQAMEQAINAEIQSLIAACQRCPAKVVLVTNEVGMGIVPESRLARTFS
;
A
#
# COMPACT_ATOMS: atom_id res chain seq x y z
N MET A 1 -5.28 5.03 18.23
CA MET A 1 -4.93 5.21 16.81
C MET A 1 -4.85 6.68 16.39
N ALA A 2 -5.91 7.47 16.60
CA ALA A 2 -5.97 8.89 16.18
C ALA A 2 -4.80 9.75 16.68
N ALA A 3 -4.42 9.64 17.97
CA ALA A 3 -3.28 10.39 18.52
C ALA A 3 -1.93 10.05 17.86
N ARG A 4 -1.75 8.80 17.40
CA ARG A 4 -0.54 8.37 16.68
C ARG A 4 -0.51 8.93 15.26
N ILE A 5 -1.67 8.95 14.59
CA ILE A 5 -1.82 9.56 13.25
C ILE A 5 -1.54 11.06 13.34
N GLU A 6 -2.11 11.74 14.34
CA GLU A 6 -1.92 13.16 14.56
C GLU A 6 -0.45 13.51 14.82
N HIS A 7 0.21 12.75 15.70
CA HIS A 7 1.65 12.91 15.93
C HIS A 7 2.46 12.72 14.63
N HIS A 8 2.14 11.71 13.82
CA HIS A 8 2.80 11.49 12.53
C HIS A 8 2.56 12.63 11.54
N ARG A 9 1.35 13.20 11.53
CA ARG A 9 1.03 14.36 10.67
C ARG A 9 1.78 15.61 11.12
N GLN A 10 1.84 15.87 12.42
CA GLN A 10 2.57 17.00 13.00
C GLN A 10 4.09 16.89 12.82
N GLY A 11 4.63 15.66 12.79
CA GLY A 11 6.05 15.42 12.58
C GLY A 11 6.52 15.58 11.12
N ARG A 12 5.60 15.72 10.15
CA ARG A 12 5.98 15.89 8.74
C ARG A 12 6.49 17.32 8.49
N PRO A 13 7.64 17.48 7.82
CA PRO A 13 8.09 18.81 7.41
C PRO A 13 7.06 19.52 6.55
N ALA A 14 6.91 20.84 6.72
CA ALA A 14 5.90 21.63 6.01
C ALA A 14 6.03 21.61 4.46
N HIS A 15 7.21 21.28 3.93
CA HIS A 15 7.44 21.17 2.48
C HIS A 15 6.97 19.82 1.91
N TRP A 16 6.53 18.87 2.73
CA TRP A 16 6.03 17.58 2.25
C TRP A 16 4.63 17.76 1.67
N ARG A 17 4.47 17.33 0.42
CA ARG A 17 3.15 17.10 -0.17
C ARG A 17 2.69 15.68 0.19
N THR A 18 1.58 15.57 0.91
CA THR A 18 1.02 14.27 1.33
C THR A 18 -0.23 13.95 0.54
N VAL A 19 -0.32 12.71 0.05
CA VAL A 19 -1.50 12.18 -0.65
C VAL A 19 -1.85 10.83 -0.05
N GLU A 20 -3.11 10.61 0.28
CA GLU A 20 -3.61 9.33 0.81
C GLU A 20 -4.26 8.54 -0.33
N ARG A 21 -3.55 7.53 -0.84
CA ARG A 21 -3.97 6.68 -1.96
C ARG A 21 -3.37 5.27 -1.79
N TRP A 22 -4.16 4.25 -2.11
CA TRP A 22 -3.76 2.84 -2.13
C TRP A 22 -4.11 2.12 -3.44
N GLN A 23 -4.80 2.82 -4.35
CA GLN A 23 -5.13 2.37 -5.71
C GLN A 23 -4.51 3.33 -6.72
N HIS A 24 -4.09 2.78 -7.86
CA HIS A 24 -3.53 3.54 -8.97
C HIS A 24 -2.39 4.46 -8.53
N VAL A 25 -1.50 3.94 -7.68
CA VAL A 25 -0.38 4.69 -7.12
C VAL A 25 0.63 5.08 -8.22
N ASP A 26 0.63 4.35 -9.33
CA ASP A 26 1.37 4.66 -10.56
C ASP A 26 0.99 6.02 -11.17
N GLU A 27 -0.21 6.55 -10.90
CA GLU A 27 -0.59 7.91 -11.28
C GLU A 27 0.20 8.98 -10.51
N LEU A 28 0.61 8.66 -9.27
CA LEU A 28 1.39 9.56 -8.42
C LEU A 28 2.91 9.40 -8.64
N ILE A 29 3.34 8.27 -9.20
CA ILE A 29 4.75 7.95 -9.46
C ILE A 29 4.94 7.87 -10.99
N HIS A 30 5.31 8.99 -11.61
CA HIS A 30 5.37 9.11 -13.06
C HIS A 30 6.71 9.66 -13.56
N ALA A 31 6.93 9.55 -14.88
CA ALA A 31 8.21 9.85 -15.52
C ALA A 31 8.60 11.35 -15.49
N ASP A 32 7.64 12.23 -15.26
CA ASP A 32 7.84 13.69 -15.26
C ASP A 32 8.11 14.27 -13.86
N ILE A 33 8.25 13.43 -12.83
CA ILE A 33 8.61 13.90 -11.48
C ILE A 33 10.01 14.51 -11.53
N ASN A 34 10.21 15.60 -10.79
CA ASN A 34 11.52 16.23 -10.68
C ASN A 34 12.54 15.23 -10.08
N PRO A 35 13.67 14.92 -10.75
CA PRO A 35 14.66 13.96 -10.25
C PRO A 35 15.29 14.34 -8.90
N HIS A 36 15.19 15.61 -8.49
CA HIS A 36 15.68 16.10 -7.19
C HIS A 36 14.66 15.95 -6.05
N GLU A 37 13.44 15.48 -6.35
CA GLU A 37 12.44 15.13 -5.35
C GLU A 37 12.61 13.68 -4.87
N ALA A 38 11.82 13.30 -3.86
CA ALA A 38 11.72 11.94 -3.38
C ALA A 38 10.26 11.60 -3.07
N VAL A 39 9.91 10.33 -3.27
CA VAL A 39 8.60 9.77 -2.93
C VAL A 39 8.79 8.75 -1.82
N LEU A 40 7.98 8.86 -0.77
CA LEU A 40 7.89 7.89 0.31
C LEU A 40 6.47 7.31 0.34
N LEU A 41 6.36 6.01 0.07
CA LEU A 41 5.11 5.26 0.21
C LEU A 41 5.13 4.49 1.54
N GLU A 42 4.20 4.82 2.42
CA GLU A 42 4.06 4.20 3.75
C GLU A 42 2.57 3.86 3.99
N CYS A 43 2.16 2.58 4.04
CA CYS A 43 2.96 1.36 3.79
C CYS A 43 2.23 0.34 2.91
N VAL A 44 3.01 -0.55 2.28
CA VAL A 44 2.53 -1.57 1.33
C VAL A 44 1.57 -2.56 1.98
N THR A 45 1.79 -2.98 3.23
CA THR A 45 0.87 -3.87 3.96
C THR A 45 -0.50 -3.23 4.20
N THR A 46 -0.54 -1.93 4.51
CA THR A 46 -1.81 -1.19 4.64
C THR A 46 -2.48 -1.01 3.28
N MET A 47 -1.70 -0.76 2.22
CA MET A 47 -2.21 -0.73 0.85
C MET A 47 -2.89 -2.06 0.47
N VAL A 48 -2.23 -3.21 0.71
CA VAL A 48 -2.81 -4.54 0.46
C VAL A 48 -4.06 -4.78 1.29
N THR A 49 -4.05 -4.39 2.57
CA THR A 49 -5.23 -4.51 3.44
C THR A 49 -6.41 -3.74 2.86
N ASN A 50 -6.21 -2.48 2.46
CA ASN A 50 -7.27 -1.66 1.88
C ASN A 50 -7.79 -2.26 0.57
N LEU A 51 -6.91 -2.75 -0.31
CA LEU A 51 -7.30 -3.42 -1.55
C LEU A 51 -8.13 -4.68 -1.29
N LEU A 52 -7.78 -5.49 -0.28
CA LEU A 52 -8.58 -6.66 0.11
C LEU A 52 -10.00 -6.24 0.51
N PHE A 53 -10.15 -5.22 1.36
CA PHE A 53 -11.48 -4.76 1.77
C PHE A 53 -12.27 -4.13 0.61
N ASP A 54 -11.62 -3.38 -0.28
CA ASP A 54 -12.27 -2.79 -1.45
C ASP A 54 -12.79 -3.87 -2.42
N TYR A 55 -12.00 -4.92 -2.67
CA TYR A 55 -12.41 -6.02 -3.55
C TYR A 55 -13.42 -6.97 -2.89
N GLY A 56 -13.33 -7.14 -1.57
CA GLY A 56 -14.23 -7.99 -0.80
C GLY A 56 -15.62 -7.38 -0.62
N GLY A 57 -15.68 -6.06 -0.50
CA GLY A 57 -16.90 -5.29 -0.28
C GLY A 57 -17.59 -5.66 1.03
N ASP A 58 -18.93 -5.65 1.02
CA ASP A 58 -19.75 -5.92 2.21
C ASP A 58 -19.91 -7.42 2.55
N LYS A 59 -19.28 -8.32 1.79
CA LYS A 59 -19.36 -9.77 2.04
C LYS A 59 -18.55 -10.15 3.27
N ASP A 60 -18.93 -11.26 3.92
CA ASP A 60 -18.11 -11.85 4.95
C ASP A 60 -16.73 -12.26 4.37
N PRO A 61 -15.59 -11.95 5.02
CA PRO A 61 -14.28 -12.36 4.57
C PRO A 61 -14.13 -13.87 4.32
N ASP A 62 -14.92 -14.73 4.95
CA ASP A 62 -14.90 -16.16 4.67
C ASP A 62 -15.50 -16.53 3.30
N GLU A 63 -16.29 -15.63 2.70
CA GLU A 63 -16.90 -15.77 1.37
C GLU A 63 -16.08 -15.10 0.25
N TRP A 64 -14.96 -14.46 0.58
CA TRP A 64 -14.13 -13.77 -0.40
C TRP A 64 -13.38 -14.74 -1.32
N ASP A 65 -13.27 -14.35 -2.60
CA ASP A 65 -12.43 -15.03 -3.59
C ASP A 65 -11.01 -14.47 -3.53
N TYR A 66 -10.26 -14.97 -2.55
CA TYR A 66 -8.88 -14.55 -2.33
C TYR A 66 -7.96 -14.78 -3.54
N GLN A 67 -8.26 -15.77 -4.39
CA GLN A 67 -7.45 -16.03 -5.59
C GLN A 67 -7.65 -14.94 -6.63
N ALA A 68 -8.89 -14.56 -6.91
CA ALA A 68 -9.19 -13.44 -7.81
C ALA A 68 -8.65 -12.11 -7.26
N MET A 69 -8.76 -11.91 -5.95
CA MET A 69 -8.25 -10.71 -5.28
C MET A 69 -6.72 -10.64 -5.34
N GLU A 70 -6.00 -11.75 -5.10
CA GLU A 70 -4.55 -11.82 -5.24
C GLU A 70 -4.10 -11.45 -6.66
N GLN A 71 -4.81 -11.90 -7.69
CA GLN A 71 -4.53 -11.51 -9.08
C GLN A 71 -4.69 -10.00 -9.31
N ALA A 72 -5.77 -9.41 -8.79
CA ALA A 72 -6.02 -7.97 -8.89
C ALA A 72 -4.99 -7.14 -8.12
N ILE A 73 -4.63 -7.57 -6.90
CA ILE A 73 -3.60 -6.92 -6.08
C ILE A 73 -2.23 -7.02 -6.77
N ASN A 74 -1.89 -8.18 -7.34
CA ASN A 74 -0.67 -8.35 -8.11
C ASN A 74 -0.62 -7.39 -9.30
N ALA A 75 -1.73 -7.10 -9.98
CA ALA A 75 -1.77 -6.12 -11.06
C ALA A 75 -1.47 -4.68 -10.58
N GLU A 76 -2.01 -4.28 -9.43
CA GLU A 76 -1.70 -2.99 -8.79
C GLU A 76 -0.20 -2.91 -8.42
N ILE A 77 0.36 -3.99 -7.85
CA ILE A 77 1.79 -4.06 -7.50
C ILE A 77 2.69 -4.01 -8.75
N GLN A 78 2.33 -4.71 -9.83
CA GLN A 78 3.09 -4.64 -11.09
C GLN A 78 3.06 -3.23 -11.68
N SER A 79 1.91 -2.55 -11.60
CA SER A 79 1.78 -1.15 -12.05
C SER A 79 2.67 -0.22 -11.21
N LEU A 80 2.69 -0.41 -9.88
CA LEU A 80 3.60 0.31 -8.98
C LEU A 80 5.09 0.04 -9.30
N ILE A 81 5.47 -1.21 -9.59
CA ILE A 81 6.84 -1.57 -9.96
C ILE A 81 7.24 -0.87 -11.27
N ALA A 82 6.39 -0.93 -12.29
CA ALA A 82 6.63 -0.26 -13.57
C ALA A 82 6.73 1.26 -13.41
N ALA A 83 5.89 1.85 -12.55
CA ALA A 83 5.94 3.26 -12.17
C ALA A 83 7.25 3.64 -11.49
N CYS A 84 7.74 2.82 -10.56
CA CYS A 84 9.04 3.03 -9.92
C CYS A 84 10.19 2.97 -10.94
N GLN A 85 10.13 2.06 -11.91
CA GLN A 85 11.19 1.90 -12.93
C GLN A 85 11.29 3.09 -13.90
N ARG A 86 10.16 3.74 -14.20
CA ARG A 86 10.11 4.92 -15.10
C ARG A 86 10.29 6.25 -14.38
N CYS A 87 10.14 6.28 -13.06
CA CYS A 87 10.27 7.49 -12.25
C CYS A 87 11.75 7.87 -12.10
N PRO A 88 12.16 9.11 -12.44
CA PRO A 88 13.55 9.53 -12.30
C PRO A 88 13.91 9.95 -10.86
N ALA A 89 12.92 10.14 -9.98
CA ALA A 89 13.12 10.53 -8.58
C ALA A 89 13.39 9.31 -7.68
N LYS A 90 13.92 9.57 -6.47
CA LYS A 90 14.13 8.51 -5.48
C LYS A 90 12.79 8.05 -4.91
N VAL A 91 12.43 6.78 -5.11
CA VAL A 91 11.25 6.16 -4.51
C VAL A 91 11.66 5.23 -3.38
N VAL A 92 11.06 5.41 -2.20
CA VAL A 92 11.23 4.54 -1.03
C VAL A 92 9.89 3.94 -0.66
N LEU A 93 9.83 2.61 -0.63
CA LEU A 93 8.63 1.85 -0.25
C LEU A 93 8.85 1.26 1.15
N VAL A 94 7.91 1.49 2.06
CA VAL A 94 7.92 0.92 3.41
C VAL A 94 6.90 -0.22 3.46
N THR A 95 7.32 -1.36 3.99
CA THR A 95 6.46 -2.52 4.24
C THR A 95 6.72 -3.08 5.64
N ASN A 96 5.86 -3.97 6.12
CA ASN A 96 6.01 -4.63 7.41
C ASN A 96 6.29 -6.12 7.22
N GLU A 97 7.16 -6.65 8.08
CA GLU A 97 7.32 -8.09 8.22
C GLU A 97 6.18 -8.65 9.06
N VAL A 98 5.44 -9.61 8.50
CA VAL A 98 4.26 -10.22 9.14
C VAL A 98 4.34 -11.75 9.22
N GLY A 99 5.35 -12.37 8.61
CA GLY A 99 5.47 -13.82 8.49
C GLY A 99 6.25 -14.53 9.60
N MET A 100 6.88 -13.79 10.53
CA MET A 100 7.69 -14.37 11.61
C MET A 100 6.89 -14.74 12.88
N GLY A 101 5.56 -14.69 12.79
CA GLY A 101 4.63 -15.02 13.88
C GLY A 101 4.14 -16.48 13.86
N ILE A 102 3.16 -16.76 14.72
CA ILE A 102 2.40 -18.01 14.67
C ILE A 102 1.33 -17.88 13.57
N VAL A 103 1.03 -18.99 12.90
CA VAL A 103 -0.07 -19.07 11.92
C VAL A 103 -1.40 -18.64 12.57
N PRO A 104 -2.07 -17.59 12.06
CA PRO A 104 -3.33 -17.12 12.63
C PRO A 104 -4.47 -18.14 12.51
N GLU A 105 -5.46 -18.06 13.41
CA GLU A 105 -6.69 -18.88 13.31
C GLU A 105 -7.64 -18.37 12.20
N SER A 106 -7.75 -17.05 12.06
CA SER A 106 -8.61 -16.41 11.05
C SER A 106 -8.11 -16.68 9.64
N ARG A 107 -9.03 -17.08 8.74
CA ARG A 107 -8.73 -17.28 7.31
C ARG A 107 -8.20 -16.01 6.66
N LEU A 108 -8.83 -14.87 6.91
CA LEU A 108 -8.39 -13.57 6.40
C LEU A 108 -6.95 -13.27 6.82
N ALA A 109 -6.63 -13.41 8.11
CA ALA A 109 -5.30 -13.12 8.62
C ALA A 109 -4.22 -14.05 8.03
N ARG A 110 -4.55 -15.34 7.86
CA ARG A 110 -3.67 -16.33 7.20
C ARG A 110 -3.44 -16.07 5.72
N THR A 111 -4.44 -15.56 5.01
CA THR A 111 -4.32 -15.29 3.58
C THR A 111 -3.61 -13.96 3.32
N PHE A 112 -3.72 -13.02 4.25
CA PHE A 112 -2.98 -11.75 4.19
C PHE A 112 -1.47 -11.92 4.45
N SER A 113 -1.08 -12.79 5.38
CA SER A 113 0.31 -13.03 5.80
C SER A 113 1.11 -13.85 4.80
#